data_AF-A0A9N8RX57-F1
#
_entry.id   AF-A0A9N8RX57-F1
#
_cell.length_a   1.000
_cell.length_b   1.000
_cell.length_c   1.000
_cell.angle_alpha   90.00
_cell.angle_beta   90.00
_cell.angle_gamma   90.00
#
_symmetry.space_group_name_H-M   'P 1'
#
loop_
_entity.id
_entity.type
_entity.pdbx_description
1 polymer ?
#
loop_
_entity_poly.entity_id
_entity_poly.type
_entity_poly.pdbx_seq_one_letter_code
_entity_poly.pdbx_strand_id
1 'polypeptide(L)' 'MDQFANTVIDRLGGTSAVARICECKPPSVHQWRTDGIPKPRLQFLRIAYPQAFEDLEEPTKAEQPAAA' A
#
# COMPACT_ATOMS: atom_id res chain seq x y z
N MET A 1 12.18 0.40 3.65
CA MET A 1 11.20 -0.69 3.48
C MET A 1 10.03 -0.34 4.38
N ASP A 2 8.86 -0.13 3.80
CA ASP A 2 7.68 0.39 4.49
C ASP A 2 6.91 -0.78 5.12
N GLN A 3 7.04 -0.99 6.44
CA GLN A 3 6.49 -2.17 7.11
C GLN A 3 4.97 -2.27 6.94
N PHE A 4 4.29 -1.13 6.93
CA PHE A 4 2.85 -1.05 6.70
C PHE A 4 2.48 -1.57 5.30
N ALA A 5 3.11 -1.07 4.24
CA ALA A 5 2.89 -1.53 2.88
C ALA A 5 3.21 -3.02 2.72
N ASN A 6 4.30 -3.50 3.32
CA ASN A 6 4.65 -4.92 3.28
C ASN A 6 3.51 -5.77 3.87
N THR A 7 3.04 -5.45 5.08
CA THR A 7 1.97 -6.21 5.74
C THR A 7 0.67 -6.18 4.96
N VAL A 8 0.25 -5.00 4.47
CA VAL A 8 -0.96 -4.87 3.64
C VAL A 8 -0.84 -5.71 2.37
N ILE A 9 0.29 -5.61 1.66
CA ILE A 9 0.51 -6.33 0.41
C ILE A 9 0.51 -7.84 0.66
N ASP A 10 1.13 -8.31 1.74
CA ASP A 10 1.19 -9.74 2.06
C ASP A 10 -0.19 -10.29 2.45
N ARG A 11 -0.99 -9.54 3.22
CA ARG A 11 -2.39 -9.90 3.55
C ARG A 11 -3.29 -9.97 2.32
N LEU A 12 -3.01 -9.18 1.29
CA LEU A 12 -3.73 -9.19 0.02
C LEU A 12 -3.25 -10.29 -0.96
N GLY A 13 -2.35 -11.18 -0.52
CA GLY A 13 -1.82 -12.28 -1.33
C GLY A 13 -0.53 -11.96 -2.07
N GLY A 14 0.18 -10.90 -1.68
CA GLY A 14 1.49 -10.53 -2.19
C GLY A 14 1.47 -9.64 -3.45
N THR A 15 2.68 -9.33 -3.94
CA THR A 15 2.92 -8.35 -5.02
C THR A 15 2.09 -8.62 -6.28
N SER A 16 2.02 -9.87 -6.75
CA SER A 16 1.30 -10.23 -7.98
C SER A 16 -0.22 -10.14 -7.83
N ALA A 17 -0.75 -10.48 -6.66
CA ALA A 17 -2.18 -10.37 -6.37
C ALA A 17 -2.62 -8.90 -6.32
N VAL A 18 -1.88 -8.08 -5.58
CA VAL A 18 -2.13 -6.63 -5.49
C VAL A 18 -1.96 -5.94 -6.85
N ALA A 19 -1.00 -6.36 -7.67
CA ALA A 19 -0.82 -5.83 -9.02
C ALA A 19 -2.05 -6.09 -9.90
N ARG A 20 -2.66 -7.27 -9.78
CA ARG A 20 -3.91 -7.61 -10.48
C ARG A 20 -5.09 -6.80 -9.93
N ILE A 21 -5.22 -6.69 -8.61
CA ILE A 21 -6.27 -5.90 -7.94
C ILE A 21 -6.23 -4.43 -8.36
N CYS A 22 -5.02 -3.86 -8.45
CA CYS A 22 -4.81 -2.46 -8.80
C CYS A 22 -4.62 -2.24 -10.31
N GLU A 23 -4.69 -3.28 -11.14
CA GLU A 23 -4.45 -3.19 -12.58
C GLU A 23 -3.15 -2.45 -12.93
N CYS A 24 -2.07 -2.77 -12.21
CA CYS A 24 -0.75 -2.17 -12.41
C CYS A 24 0.31 -3.26 -12.60
N LYS A 25 1.53 -2.84 -12.96
CA LYS A 25 2.62 -3.78 -13.18
C LYS A 25 3.18 -4.26 -11.82
N PRO A 26 3.55 -5.55 -11.66
CA PRO A 26 4.16 -6.06 -10.43
C PRO A 26 5.36 -5.23 -9.90
N PRO A 27 6.24 -4.66 -10.75
CA PRO A 27 7.31 -3.77 -10.29
C PRO A 27 6.81 -2.52 -9.55
N SER A 28 5.63 -1.98 -9.91
CA SER A 28 5.04 -0.85 -9.19
C SER A 28 4.71 -1.25 -7.75
N VAL A 29 4.12 -2.42 -7.54
CA VAL A 29 3.79 -2.91 -6.20
C VAL A 29 5.06 -3.27 -5.42
N HIS A 30 6.08 -3.81 -6.08
CA HIS A 30 7.37 -4.04 -5.45
C HIS A 30 7.97 -2.73 -4.93
N GLN A 31 7.88 -1.64 -5.71
CA GLN A 31 8.33 -0.32 -5.29
C GLN A 31 7.53 0.22 -4.08
N TRP A 32 6.22 -0.06 -3.98
CA TRP A 32 5.41 0.33 -2.82
C TRP A 32 5.89 -0.29 -1.50
N ARG A 33 6.53 -1.46 -1.55
CA ARG A 33 7.12 -2.08 -0.35
C ARG A 33 8.31 -1.27 0.21
N THR A 34 8.86 -0.37 -0.59
CA THR A 34 9.96 0.51 -0.19
C THR A 34 9.46 1.94 0.06
N ASP A 35 8.63 2.46 -0.85
CA ASP A 35 8.22 3.87 -0.89
C ASP A 35 6.87 4.14 -0.20
N GLY A 36 6.13 3.08 0.13
CA GLY A 36 4.76 3.12 0.64
C GLY A 36 3.70 2.96 -0.45
N ILE A 37 2.48 2.58 -0.04
CA ILE A 37 1.33 2.47 -0.95
C ILE A 37 0.84 3.88 -1.30
N PRO A 38 0.73 4.24 -2.60
CA PRO A 38 0.21 5.54 -3.01
C PRO A 38 -1.19 5.80 -2.44
N LYS A 39 -1.43 7.01 -1.91
CA LYS A 39 -2.68 7.39 -1.25
C LYS A 39 -3.97 7.02 -2.04
N PRO A 40 -4.05 7.23 -3.37
CA PRO A 40 -5.24 6.81 -4.13
C PRO A 40 -5.46 5.29 -4.13
N ARG A 41 -4.37 4.51 -4.20
CA ARG A 41 -4.42 3.04 -4.13
C ARG A 41 -4.78 2.58 -2.73
N LEU A 42 -4.25 3.23 -1.70
CA LEU A 42 -4.59 2.96 -0.32
C LEU A 42 -6.09 3.18 -0.04
N GLN A 43 -6.66 4.30 -0.49
CA GLN A 43 -8.09 4.58 -0.34
C GLN A 43 -8.96 3.51 -1.00
N PHE A 44 -8.62 3.12 -2.23
CA PHE A 44 -9.30 2.03 -2.93
C PHE A 44 -9.21 0.71 -2.16
N LEU A 45 -8.00 0.32 -1.74
CA LEU A 45 -7.77 -0.94 -1.02
C LEU A 45 -8.51 -0.97 0.33
N ARG A 46 -8.62 0.14 1.05
CA ARG A 46 -9.38 0.21 2.31
C ARG A 46 -10.87 -0.01 2.12
N ILE A 47 -11.43 0.51 1.03
CA ILE A 47 -12.86 0.33 0.71
C ILE A 47 -13.12 -1.10 0.24
N ALA A 48 -12.26 -1.63 -0.63
CA ALA A 48 -12.45 -2.95 -1.24
C ALA A 48 -12.04 -4.13 -0.33
N TYR A 49 -11.03 -3.94 0.53
CA TYR A 49 -10.42 -5.00 1.35
C TYR A 49 -10.16 -4.52 2.79
N PRO A 50 -11.21 -4.15 3.56
CA PRO A 50 -11.03 -3.61 4.91
C PRO A 50 -10.28 -4.57 5.85
N GLN A 51 -10.47 -5.88 5.70
CA GLN A 51 -9.80 -6.92 6.49
C GLN A 51 -8.27 -6.89 6.37
N ALA A 52 -7.73 -6.43 5.23
CA ALA A 52 -6.28 -6.32 5.08
C ALA A 52 -5.67 -5.25 6.00
N PHE A 53 -6.48 -4.35 6.56
CA PHE A 53 -6.08 -3.22 7.40
C PHE A 53 -6.43 -3.40 8.88
N GLU A 54 -7.06 -4.50 9.28
CA GLU A 54 -7.39 -4.77 10.68
C GLU A 54 -6.11 -4.82 11.54
N ASP A 55 -6.14 -4.20 12.72
CA ASP A 55 -5.00 -4.11 13.64
C ASP A 55 -3.73 -3.47 13.05
N LEU A 56 -3.85 -2.72 11.95
CA LEU A 56 -2.78 -1.88 11.42
C LEU A 56 -3.03 -0.44 11.82
N GLU A 57 -2.24 0.05 12.78
CA GLU A 57 -2.12 1.49 13.00
C GLU A 57 -1.44 2.08 11.75
N GLU A 58 -2.09 3.06 11.10
CA GLU A 58 -1.47 3.77 9.99
C GLU A 58 -0.23 4.49 10.50
N PRO A 59 0.97 4.28 9.93
CA PRO A 59 2.05 5.21 10.16
C PRO A 59 1.61 6.53 9.51
N THR A 60 1.12 7.45 10.33
CA THR A 60 1.00 8.86 10.00
C THR A 60 2.40 9.37 9.64
N LYS A 61 2.78 9.26 8.37
CA LYS A 61 3.81 10.10 7.80
C LYS A 61 3.19 11.48 7.57
N ALA A 62 3.07 12.23 8.65
CA ALA A 62 3.23 13.68 8.56
C ALA A 62 4.61 13.95 7.95
N GLU A 63 4.67 14.99 7.12
CA GLU A 63 5.88 15.56 6.52
C GLU A 63 6.44 14.86 5.26
N GLN A 64 5.89 15.27 4.11
CA GLN A 64 6.76 15.74 3.01
C GLN A 64 6.32 17.16 2.70
N PRO A 65 7.19 18.18 2.90
CA PRO A 65 6.88 19.54 2.50
C PRO A 65 6.76 19.57 0.98
N ALA A 66 5.64 20.13 0.50
CA ALA A 66 5.52 20.54 -0.88
C ALA A 66 6.70 21.47 -1.21
N ALA A 67 7.41 21.13 -2.28
CA ALA A 67 8.52 21.91 -2.81
C ALA A 67 8.13 23.39 -2.94
N ALA A 68 8.97 24.27 -2.39
CA ALA A 68 8.97 25.70 -2.64
C ALA A 68 9.76 26.02 -3.91
#